data_AF-A0A914UFC6-F1
#
_entry.id   AF-A0A914UFC6-F1
#
_cell.length_a   1.000
_cell.length_b   1.000
_cell.length_c   1.000
_cell.angle_alpha   90.00
_cell.angle_beta   90.00
_cell.angle_gamma   90.00
#
_symmetry.space_group_name_H-M   'P 1'
#
loop_
_entity.id
_entity.type
_entity.pdbx_description
1 polymer ?
#
loop_
_entity_poly.entity_id
_entity_poly.type
_entity_poly.pdbx_seq_one_letter_code
_entity_poly.pdbx_strand_id
1 'polypeptide(L)'
;CNNRQAVLEWRKPDDHGSEITKFTIEMKTGFPPHEWQIVLEETAVTPETYQAIITLSPWVNYTFRIIAYNSYGSSEPGMPAKTLFDGFHCSTDMSNETIIRELPTYTEYLVQVQAVNKEGKSSLKPESIIGYSGEDVPLEAPKNFHLSKFNNFSSAEFAWNPVS
;
A
#
# COMPACT_ATOMS: atom_id res chain seq x y z
N CYS A 1 6.79 13.84 10.93
CA CYS A 1 6.16 12.51 11.00
C CYS A 1 6.55 11.72 9.75
N ASN A 2 7.65 10.94 9.78
CA ASN A 2 8.22 10.34 8.56
C ASN A 2 8.34 8.81 8.60
N ASN A 3 7.81 8.12 9.60
CA ASN A 3 7.93 6.66 9.66
C ASN A 3 6.80 6.00 8.86
N ARG A 4 7.07 5.70 7.58
CA ARG A 4 6.20 4.89 6.73
C ARG A 4 6.58 3.42 6.96
N GLN A 5 5.72 2.67 7.63
CA GLN A 5 5.96 1.27 7.94
C GLN A 5 4.77 0.42 7.50
N ALA A 6 5.05 -0.76 6.95
CA ALA A 6 4.06 -1.83 6.81
C ALA A 6 4.16 -2.77 8.02
N VAL A 7 3.02 -3.11 8.60
CA VAL A 7 2.94 -4.16 9.63
C VAL A 7 2.35 -5.41 8.97
N LEU A 8 3.16 -6.45 8.92
CA LEU A 8 2.78 -7.75 8.35
C LEU A 8 2.52 -8.72 9.50
N GLU A 9 1.32 -9.29 9.54
CA GLU A 9 0.95 -10.31 10.52
C GLU A 9 0.61 -11.62 9.81
N TRP A 10 1.17 -12.73 10.29
CA TRP A 10 0.90 -14.06 9.76
C TRP A 10 0.90 -15.13 10.84
N ARG A 11 0.26 -16.25 10.54
CA ARG A 11 0.24 -17.44 11.39
C ARG A 11 1.19 -18.49 10.83
N LYS A 12 1.83 -19.26 11.71
CA LYS A 12 2.59 -20.45 11.33
C LYS A 12 1.68 -21.38 10.50
N PRO A 13 2.10 -21.80 9.29
CA PRO A 13 1.36 -22.76 8.49
C PRO A 13 1.60 -24.18 8.99
N ASP A 14 0.84 -25.13 8.44
CA ASP A 14 1.12 -26.55 8.62
C ASP A 14 2.51 -26.90 8.08
N ASP A 15 3.27 -27.71 8.82
CA ASP A 15 4.65 -28.08 8.49
C ASP A 15 4.73 -29.31 7.58
N HIS A 16 3.59 -29.93 7.26
CA HIS A 16 3.46 -31.12 6.45
C HIS A 16 4.37 -32.27 6.92
N GLY A 17 4.61 -32.37 8.24
CA GLY A 17 5.44 -33.40 8.85
C GLY A 17 6.95 -33.11 8.83
N SER A 18 7.37 -31.93 8.39
CA SER A 18 8.77 -31.47 8.46
C SER A 18 8.85 -30.06 9.00
N GLU A 19 9.48 -29.91 10.17
CA GLU A 19 9.55 -28.64 10.89
C GLU A 19 10.04 -27.49 10.00
N ILE A 20 9.28 -26.40 10.04
CA ILE A 20 9.67 -25.12 9.44
C ILE A 20 10.92 -24.62 10.14
N THR A 21 11.95 -24.26 9.38
CA THR A 21 13.26 -23.82 9.87
C THR A 21 13.46 -22.31 9.76
N LYS A 22 12.77 -21.65 8.81
CA LYS A 22 12.73 -20.19 8.70
C LYS A 22 11.56 -19.66 7.88
N PHE A 23 11.31 -18.37 8.00
CA PHE A 23 10.48 -17.60 7.06
C PHE A 23 11.32 -16.53 6.37
N THR A 24 11.02 -16.23 5.12
CA THR A 24 11.47 -15.00 4.47
C THR A 24 10.27 -14.13 4.11
N ILE A 25 10.45 -12.82 4.29
CA ILE A 25 9.53 -11.80 3.80
C ILE A 25 10.18 -11.19 2.58
N GLU A 26 9.46 -11.21 1.48
CA GLU A 26 9.88 -10.59 0.24
C GLU A 26 8.96 -9.44 -0.13
N MET A 27 9.53 -8.38 -0.72
CA MET A 27 8.79 -7.29 -1.31
C MET A 27 9.06 -7.17 -2.80
N LYS A 28 8.04 -6.78 -3.56
CA LYS A 28 8.14 -6.37 -4.96
C LYS A 28 7.62 -4.95 -5.08
N THR A 29 8.32 -4.12 -5.83
CA THR A 29 7.92 -2.74 -6.13
C THR A 29 7.49 -2.61 -7.60
N GLY A 30 6.95 -1.45 -7.97
CA GLY A 30 6.74 -1.10 -9.39
C GLY A 30 8.05 -0.88 -10.16
N PHE A 31 9.16 -0.64 -9.46
CA PHE A 31 10.48 -0.35 -10.04
C PHE A 31 11.60 -0.87 -9.12
N PRO A 32 12.45 -1.82 -9.56
CA PRO A 32 12.42 -2.53 -10.84
C PRO A 32 11.20 -3.48 -10.94
N PRO A 33 10.50 -3.51 -12.08
CA PRO A 33 9.37 -4.40 -12.25
C PRO A 33 9.85 -5.86 -12.24
N HIS A 34 9.12 -6.71 -11.53
CA HIS A 34 9.21 -8.18 -11.57
C HIS A 34 10.26 -8.86 -10.67
N GLU A 35 11.02 -8.12 -9.87
CA GLU A 35 11.95 -8.71 -8.92
C GLU A 35 11.41 -8.71 -7.48
N TRP A 36 11.42 -9.88 -6.84
CA TRP A 36 11.19 -10.00 -5.41
C TRP A 36 12.51 -9.85 -4.67
N GLN A 37 12.53 -9.00 -3.66
CA GLN A 37 13.69 -8.78 -2.80
C GLN A 37 13.38 -9.27 -1.39
N ILE A 38 14.30 -10.04 -0.80
CA ILE A 38 14.21 -10.44 0.61
C ILE A 38 14.49 -9.22 1.47
N VAL A 39 13.57 -8.94 2.39
CA VAL A 39 13.66 -7.77 3.28
C VAL A 39 13.73 -8.14 4.75
N LEU A 40 13.34 -9.37 5.08
CA LEU A 40 13.49 -9.92 6.41
C LEU A 40 13.60 -11.45 6.34
N GLU A 41 14.44 -12.01 7.20
CA GLU A 41 14.52 -13.45 7.46
C GLU A 41 14.24 -13.68 8.95
N GLU A 42 13.31 -14.59 9.24
CA GLU A 42 12.92 -14.98 10.60
C GLU A 42 13.30 -16.44 10.84
N THR A 43 14.14 -16.68 11.84
CA THR A 43 14.63 -18.03 12.21
C THR A 43 14.03 -18.53 13.53
N ALA A 44 13.33 -17.67 14.28
CA ALA A 44 12.59 -18.04 15.47
C ALA A 44 11.25 -18.69 15.09
N VAL A 45 11.29 -19.98 14.78
CA VAL A 45 10.14 -20.75 14.25
C VAL A 45 9.23 -21.37 15.33
N THR A 46 9.41 -21.00 16.60
CA THR A 46 8.63 -21.50 17.73
C THR A 46 7.25 -20.86 17.92
N PRO A 47 7.02 -19.56 17.60
CA PRO A 47 5.70 -18.95 17.77
C PRO A 47 4.65 -19.48 16.78
N GLU A 48 3.38 -19.44 17.19
CA GLU A 48 2.24 -19.72 16.31
C GLU A 48 1.85 -18.50 15.45
N THR A 49 2.18 -17.30 15.90
CA THR A 49 1.83 -16.04 15.24
C THR A 49 3.03 -15.11 15.22
N TYR A 50 3.14 -14.35 14.14
CA TYR A 50 4.29 -13.50 13.84
C TYR A 50 3.85 -12.10 13.43
N GLN A 51 4.73 -11.14 13.68
CA GLN A 51 4.59 -9.76 13.24
C GLN A 51 5.94 -9.24 12.75
N ALA A 52 5.95 -8.55 11.61
CA ALA A 52 7.12 -7.85 11.09
C ALA A 52 6.77 -6.41 10.73
N ILE A 53 7.70 -5.49 11.02
CA ILE A 53 7.60 -4.07 10.71
C ILE A 53 8.62 -3.75 9.63
N ILE A 54 8.14 -3.34 8.45
CA ILE A 54 8.99 -3.06 7.29
C ILE A 54 8.96 -1.56 6.98
N THR A 55 10.11 -0.90 6.99
CA THR A 55 10.23 0.51 6.61
C THR A 55 10.12 0.68 5.09
N LEU A 56 9.30 1.63 4.64
CA LEU A 56 8.99 1.84 3.23
C LEU A 56 9.54 3.16 2.70
N SER A 57 9.86 3.19 1.41
CA SER A 57 10.19 4.42 0.69
C SER A 57 8.92 5.12 0.18
N PRO A 58 8.93 6.46 0.08
CA PRO A 58 7.83 7.22 -0.51
C PRO A 58 7.55 6.86 -1.97
N TRP A 59 6.31 7.07 -2.41
CA TRP A 59 5.88 7.01 -3.81
C TRP A 59 6.03 5.65 -4.53
N VAL A 60 6.19 4.57 -3.77
CA VAL A 60 6.38 3.23 -4.30
C VAL A 60 5.22 2.33 -3.86
N ASN A 61 4.63 1.62 -4.81
CA ASN A 61 3.67 0.56 -4.53
C ASN A 61 4.42 -0.72 -4.16
N TYR A 62 4.04 -1.33 -3.03
CA TYR A 62 4.66 -2.54 -2.52
C TYR A 62 3.68 -3.71 -2.54
N THR A 63 4.15 -4.86 -3.04
CA THR A 63 3.51 -6.16 -2.81
C THR A 63 4.42 -6.96 -1.88
N PHE A 64 3.85 -7.61 -0.88
CA PHE A 64 4.59 -8.49 0.04
C PHE A 64 4.17 -9.95 -0.16
N ARG A 65 5.10 -10.87 0.11
CA ARG A 65 4.80 -12.28 0.28
C ARG A 65 5.66 -12.87 1.37
N ILE A 66 5.17 -13.94 1.99
CA ILE A 66 5.89 -14.69 3.02
C ILE A 66 6.13 -16.10 2.47
N ILE A 67 7.33 -16.61 2.70
CA ILE A 67 7.76 -17.93 2.26
C ILE A 67 8.27 -18.68 3.48
N ALA A 68 7.70 -19.85 3.78
CA ALA A 68 8.20 -20.76 4.79
C ALA A 68 9.23 -21.71 4.19
N TYR A 69 10.22 -22.13 4.98
CA TYR A 69 11.23 -23.11 4.58
C TYR A 69 11.27 -24.26 5.57
N ASN A 70 11.45 -25.48 5.09
CA ASN A 70 11.77 -26.65 5.90
C ASN A 70 13.00 -27.38 5.31
N SER A 71 13.27 -28.62 5.74
CA SER A 71 14.41 -29.39 5.23
C SER A 71 14.28 -29.81 3.76
N TYR A 72 13.09 -29.71 3.16
CA TYR A 72 12.82 -30.09 1.77
C TYR A 72 12.80 -28.90 0.81
N GLY A 73 12.61 -27.68 1.30
CA GLY A 73 12.64 -26.47 0.48
C GLY A 73 11.68 -25.39 0.96
N SER A 74 11.24 -24.56 0.03
CA SER A 74 10.34 -23.42 0.26
C SER A 74 8.87 -23.78 0.00
N SER A 75 7.96 -23.16 0.73
CA SER A 75 6.52 -23.16 0.43
C SER A 75 6.21 -22.41 -0.87
N GLU A 76 4.96 -22.54 -1.35
CA GLU A 76 4.48 -21.67 -2.44
C GLU A 76 4.47 -20.18 -2.02
N PRO A 77 4.80 -19.27 -2.94
CA PRO A 77 4.78 -17.84 -2.70
C PRO A 77 3.34 -17.32 -2.66
N GLY A 78 2.80 -17.18 -1.46
CA GLY A 78 1.42 -16.70 -1.30
C GLY A 78 0.82 -16.94 0.06
N MET A 79 1.65 -17.25 1.07
CA MET A 79 1.14 -17.37 2.44
C MET A 79 0.37 -16.08 2.79
N PRO A 80 -0.91 -16.19 3.16
CA PRO A 80 -1.76 -15.03 3.35
C PRO A 80 -1.28 -14.24 4.56
N ALA A 81 -0.57 -13.15 4.31
CA ALA A 81 -0.30 -12.13 5.32
C ALA A 81 -1.49 -11.18 5.37
N LYS A 82 -1.98 -10.88 6.57
CA LYS A 82 -2.86 -9.72 6.74
C LYS A 82 -1.97 -8.49 6.71
N THR A 83 -1.97 -7.77 5.58
CA THR A 83 -1.28 -6.49 5.49
C THR A 83 -2.13 -5.44 6.20
N LEU A 84 -1.69 -5.01 7.37
CA LEU A 84 -2.21 -3.81 8.02
C LEU A 84 -1.28 -2.68 7.66
N PHE A 85 -1.72 -1.82 6.73
CA PHE A 85 -1.14 -0.49 6.63
C PHE A 85 -1.59 0.29 7.87
N ASP A 86 -0.76 0.29 8.91
CA ASP A 86 -0.91 1.28 9.99
C ASP A 86 -0.43 2.61 9.40
N GLY A 87 -1.36 3.28 8.72
CA GLY A 87 -1.14 4.57 8.09
C GLY A 87 -0.53 5.57 9.07
N PHE A 88 0.17 6.55 8.52
CA PHE A 88 0.77 7.70 9.18
C PHE A 88 0.15 8.05 10.54
N HIS A 89 0.76 7.57 11.62
CA HIS A 89 0.38 7.95 12.98
C HIS A 89 0.84 9.39 13.20
N CYS A 90 0.01 10.37 12.85
CA CYS A 90 0.11 11.71 13.40
C CYS A 90 -1.29 12.31 13.58
N SER A 91 -1.74 12.29 14.82
CA SER A 91 -2.73 13.23 15.35
C SER A 91 -2.07 13.99 16.49
N THR A 92 -1.19 14.92 16.15
CA THR A 92 -0.62 15.89 17.10
C THR A 92 -1.14 17.27 16.76
N ASP A 93 -2.45 17.45 16.85
CA ASP A 93 -3.10 18.70 17.22
C ASP A 93 -4.61 18.45 17.28
N MET A 94 -5.38 19.32 17.92
CA MET A 94 -6.85 19.28 17.95
C MET A 94 -7.49 19.55 16.56
N SER A 95 -6.87 19.08 15.48
CA SER A 95 -7.38 19.18 14.13
C SER A 95 -8.58 18.27 13.94
N ASN A 96 -9.65 18.82 13.38
CA ASN A 96 -10.83 18.08 12.95
C ASN A 96 -10.61 17.32 11.64
N GLU A 97 -9.47 17.51 10.98
CA GLU A 97 -9.13 16.89 9.70
C GLU A 97 -7.68 16.39 9.68
N THR A 98 -7.42 15.37 8.87
CA THR A 98 -6.07 14.92 8.57
C THR A 98 -5.96 14.64 7.07
N ILE A 99 -4.87 15.08 6.46
CA ILE A 99 -4.60 14.86 5.03
C ILE A 99 -3.60 13.71 4.91
N ILE A 100 -4.08 12.56 4.44
CA ILE A 100 -3.21 11.44 4.09
C ILE A 100 -2.64 11.72 2.71
N ARG A 101 -1.36 12.11 2.67
CA ARG A 101 -0.65 12.38 1.42
C ARG A 101 -0.08 11.07 0.87
N GLU A 102 0.13 11.08 -0.45
CA GLU A 102 0.98 10.08 -1.12
C GLU A 102 0.38 8.68 -1.20
N LEU A 103 -0.95 8.67 -1.30
CA LEU A 103 -1.71 7.52 -1.73
C LEU A 103 -1.63 7.45 -3.27
N PRO A 104 -1.53 6.23 -3.85
CA PRO A 104 -1.83 5.99 -5.25
C PRO A 104 -3.13 6.67 -5.65
N THR A 105 -3.21 7.19 -6.87
CA THR A 105 -4.35 7.98 -7.32
C THR A 105 -5.58 7.11 -7.58
N TYR A 106 -6.77 7.65 -7.30
CA TYR A 106 -8.07 7.00 -7.45
C TYR A 106 -8.12 5.55 -6.93
N THR A 107 -7.60 5.34 -5.73
CA THR A 107 -7.53 4.01 -5.09
C THR A 107 -8.49 3.96 -3.91
N GLU A 108 -9.18 2.83 -3.76
CA GLU A 108 -10.16 2.60 -2.70
C GLU A 108 -9.47 2.27 -1.36
N TYR A 109 -9.96 2.86 -0.27
CA TYR A 109 -9.50 2.62 1.09
C TYR A 109 -10.67 2.43 2.05
N LEU A 110 -10.49 1.51 3.01
CA LEU A 110 -11.32 1.47 4.21
C LEU A 110 -10.76 2.47 5.23
N VAL A 111 -11.55 3.47 5.57
CA VAL A 111 -11.19 4.52 6.52
C VAL A 111 -11.86 4.25 7.86
N GLN A 112 -11.09 4.36 8.94
CA GLN A 112 -11.52 4.16 10.33
C GLN A 112 -10.91 5.25 11.22
N VAL A 113 -11.65 5.70 12.22
CA VAL A 113 -11.17 6.65 13.23
C VAL A 113 -11.37 6.04 14.62
N GLN A 114 -10.29 5.95 15.40
CA GLN A 114 -10.31 5.40 16.75
C GLN A 114 -9.74 6.40 17.75
N ALA A 115 -10.47 6.63 18.85
CA ALA A 115 -9.97 7.47 19.94
C ALA A 115 -8.82 6.77 20.70
N VAL A 116 -7.78 7.52 21.01
CA VAL A 116 -6.61 7.08 21.78
C VAL A 116 -6.34 8.07 22.90
N ASN A 117 -6.09 7.58 24.11
CA ASN A 117 -5.66 8.38 25.25
C ASN A 117 -4.41 7.77 25.90
N LYS A 118 -3.97 8.33 27.04
CA LYS A 118 -2.79 7.85 27.79
C LYS A 118 -2.89 6.39 28.28
N GLU A 119 -4.10 5.86 28.42
CA GLU A 119 -4.35 4.48 28.83
C GLU A 119 -4.39 3.53 27.61
N GLY A 120 -4.43 4.08 26.38
CA GLY A 120 -4.39 3.34 25.14
C GLY A 120 -5.55 3.65 24.20
N LYS A 121 -5.78 2.73 23.26
CA LYS A 121 -6.83 2.84 22.23
C LYS A 121 -8.20 2.45 22.82
N SER A 122 -9.28 3.07 22.35
CA SER A 122 -10.65 2.72 22.72
C SER A 122 -10.95 1.25 22.44
N SER A 123 -11.66 0.57 23.34
CA SER A 123 -12.08 -0.84 23.18
C SER A 123 -13.21 -1.02 22.18
N LEU A 124 -13.88 0.07 21.77
CA LEU A 124 -14.90 0.02 20.73
C LEU A 124 -14.24 -0.16 19.36
N LYS A 125 -14.72 -1.14 18.60
CA LYS A 125 -14.32 -1.32 17.21
C LYS A 125 -14.82 -0.11 16.39
N PRO A 126 -13.94 0.59 15.67
CA PRO A 126 -14.33 1.76 14.89
C PRO A 126 -15.21 1.35 13.70
N GLU A 127 -16.13 2.23 13.33
CA GLU A 127 -16.90 2.10 12.09
C GLU A 127 -15.99 2.29 10.88
N SER A 128 -16.24 1.51 9.84
CA SER A 128 -15.52 1.60 8.57
C SER A 128 -16.36 2.30 7.54
N ILE A 129 -15.77 3.25 6.83
CA ILE A 129 -16.33 3.81 5.59
C ILE A 129 -15.38 3.56 4.43
N ILE A 130 -15.91 3.47 3.22
CA ILE A 130 -15.10 3.40 2.00
C ILE A 130 -14.85 4.83 1.52
N GLY A 131 -13.59 5.16 1.26
CA GLY A 131 -13.17 6.42 0.65
C GLY A 131 -12.18 6.17 -0.51
N TYR A 132 -12.03 7.15 -1.38
CA TYR A 132 -11.06 7.11 -2.49
C TYR A 132 -9.98 8.16 -2.27
N SER A 133 -8.74 7.84 -2.65
CA SER A 133 -7.68 8.84 -2.76
C SER A 133 -7.93 9.80 -3.92
N GLY A 134 -7.24 10.94 -3.92
CA GLY A 134 -7.34 11.93 -4.99
C GLY A 134 -6.98 11.36 -6.37
N GLU A 135 -7.53 11.96 -7.42
CA GLU A 135 -7.19 11.66 -8.81
C GLU A 135 -5.87 12.35 -9.21
N ASP A 136 -5.16 11.83 -10.21
CA ASP A 136 -3.91 12.43 -10.71
C ASP A 136 -4.15 13.43 -11.84
N VAL A 137 -3.12 14.21 -12.17
CA VAL A 137 -3.10 15.02 -13.38
C VAL A 137 -3.13 14.12 -14.63
N PRO A 138 -3.84 14.50 -15.71
CA PRO A 138 -3.79 13.76 -16.97
C PRO A 138 -2.35 13.67 -17.51
N LEU A 139 -1.90 12.46 -17.88
CA LEU A 139 -0.52 12.23 -18.33
C LEU A 139 -0.27 12.64 -19.79
N GLU A 140 -1.32 12.73 -20.60
CA GLU A 140 -1.22 13.11 -22.01
C GLU A 140 -1.92 14.44 -22.31
N ALA A 141 -1.31 15.24 -23.18
CA ALA A 141 -1.98 16.39 -23.78
C ALA A 141 -2.91 15.93 -24.91
N PRO A 142 -4.02 16.66 -25.16
CA PRO A 142 -4.88 16.39 -26.30
C PRO A 142 -4.10 16.44 -27.61
N LYS A 143 -4.24 15.39 -28.44
CA LYS A 143 -3.53 15.31 -29.72
C LYS A 143 -4.32 16.02 -30.82
N ASN A 144 -3.65 16.35 -31.92
CA ASN A 144 -4.29 16.91 -33.12
C ASN A 144 -4.99 18.27 -32.88
N PHE A 145 -4.37 19.16 -32.11
CA PHE A 145 -4.87 20.52 -31.94
C PHE A 145 -4.77 21.30 -33.26
N HIS A 146 -5.91 21.75 -33.79
CA HIS A 146 -5.97 22.50 -35.04
C HIS A 146 -7.09 23.54 -35.04
N LEU A 147 -6.97 24.52 -35.94
CA LEU A 147 -8.03 25.48 -36.22
C LEU A 147 -9.16 24.78 -36.95
N SER A 148 -10.31 24.66 -36.31
CA SER A 148 -11.53 24.09 -36.90
C SER A 148 -12.24 25.12 -37.78
N LYS A 149 -12.30 26.37 -37.32
CA LYS A 149 -13.03 27.44 -38.03
C LYS A 149 -12.45 28.81 -37.73
N PHE A 150 -12.29 29.62 -38.76
CA PHE A 150 -11.97 31.04 -38.64
C PHE A 150 -13.26 31.85 -38.75
N ASN A 151 -13.59 32.63 -37.72
CA ASN A 151 -14.82 33.42 -37.68
C ASN A 151 -14.56 34.86 -38.14
N ASN A 152 -13.58 35.55 -37.55
CA ASN A 152 -13.21 36.93 -37.92
C ASN A 152 -11.81 37.30 -37.36
N PHE A 153 -11.40 38.56 -37.53
CA PHE A 153 -10.09 39.07 -37.08
C PHE A 153 -9.82 38.96 -35.56
N SER A 154 -10.81 38.63 -34.75
CA SER A 154 -10.67 38.43 -33.30
C SER A 154 -11.21 37.10 -32.79
N SER A 155 -11.68 36.19 -33.66
CA SER A 155 -12.35 34.95 -33.24
C SER A 155 -12.05 33.77 -34.16
N ALA A 156 -11.75 32.64 -33.53
CA ALA A 156 -11.46 31.35 -34.15
C ALA A 156 -11.89 30.20 -33.21
N GLU A 157 -12.26 29.06 -33.78
CA GLU A 157 -12.62 27.82 -33.07
C GLU A 157 -11.54 26.76 -33.30
N PHE A 158 -11.22 26.01 -32.26
CA PHE A 158 -10.20 24.96 -32.28
C PHE A 158 -10.82 23.59 -31.96
N ALA A 159 -10.21 22.53 -32.50
CA ALA A 159 -10.60 21.15 -32.22
C ALA A 159 -9.35 20.29 -31.92
N TRP A 160 -9.56 19.21 -31.17
CA TRP A 160 -8.54 18.25 -30.77
C TRP A 160 -9.16 16.86 -30.52
N ASN A 161 -8.31 15.84 -30.48
CA ASN A 161 -8.70 14.48 -30.10
C ASN A 161 -8.75 14.36 -28.56
N PRO A 162 -9.77 13.69 -27.99
CA PRO A 162 -9.87 13.49 -26.54
C PRO A 162 -8.68 12.69 -26.00
N VAL A 163 -8.32 12.96 -24.75
CA VAL A 163 -7.33 12.18 -23.99
C VAL A 163 -8.07 11.04 -23.28
N SER A 164 -7.52 9.82 -23.37
CA SER A 164 -8.03 8.61 -22.74
C SER A 164 -7.17 8.19 -21.56
#